data_AF-A0A1H4M9H0-F1
#
_entry.id   AF-A0A1H4M9H0-F1
#
_cell.length_a   1.000
_cell.length_b   1.000
_cell.length_c   1.000
_cell.angle_alpha   90.00
_cell.angle_beta   90.00
_cell.angle_gamma   90.00
#
_symmetry.space_group_name_H-M   'P 1'
#
loop_
_entity.id
_entity.type
_entity.pdbx_description
1 polymer ?
#
loop_
_entity_poly.entity_id
_entity_poly.type
_entity_poly.pdbx_seq_one_letter_code
_entity_poly.pdbx_strand_id
1 'polypeptide(L)'
;MNMKKTITLLAAAGILITSGLITNTVEAKSHQGEKEGLQNALEHVENEHAHDALHRTMEWKADREVDNEDSDEDFNEHQMTSQQLVEKDKAALAIDYGGSDTAGSVTVSFDSLPSRGANGSSITWKSSNTAIISDDGKVVQQPTTGSTDYYVTMTATLKYGDAVATKAFELTVKSAMTAAQKVAADKTALAVGFSQGDSAESVTLPLVLDITGKYGSSISWISGSPTIISNDGKTVNRPSIGSGDAVVVLTAIISNSGISVVKTFQVTVKSQLADLQKVAADKAALAIGFQTGDSASSVTHALTLPTIGANGSSITWMSSNPTLISIDGKTVNRPVNGTGDGTVVLTAIINSNGVSDAKTFTVIVKQQLTDSQKVAADKEALAIGFSESDTQYSVTNALSLPTIGWNGSSIVWISGNKPIISDDGKTVVRPTGTTDIQVTITAIIMSNGSVDTKGFTVTVKHQ
;
A
#
# COMPACT_ATOMS: atom_id res chain seq x y z
N MET A 1 -11.97 22.88 3.14
CA MET A 1 -12.78 21.65 3.00
C MET A 1 -11.79 20.48 3.00
N ASN A 2 -11.38 20.07 4.20
CA ASN A 2 -10.27 19.14 4.42
C ASN A 2 -10.79 17.71 4.57
N MET A 3 -10.42 16.85 3.63
CA MET A 3 -10.72 15.42 3.64
C MET A 3 -9.44 14.68 4.08
N LYS A 4 -9.37 14.25 5.34
CA LYS A 4 -8.27 13.41 5.84
C LYS A 4 -8.63 11.94 5.71
N LYS A 5 -7.77 11.22 4.98
CA LYS A 5 -7.67 9.76 4.87
C LYS A 5 -7.23 9.18 6.21
N THR A 6 -7.74 7.99 6.55
CA THR A 6 -7.12 7.15 7.59
C THR A 6 -7.01 5.72 7.06
N ILE A 7 -5.75 5.28 6.95
CA ILE A 7 -5.28 3.94 6.62
C ILE A 7 -5.17 3.18 7.94
N THR A 8 -5.68 1.94 7.97
CA THR A 8 -5.60 1.04 9.13
C THR A 8 -4.42 0.10 8.94
N LEU A 9 -3.54 -0.02 9.93
CA LEU A 9 -2.46 -1.02 9.96
C LEU A 9 -2.62 -1.90 11.20
N LEU A 10 -2.64 -3.22 10.97
CA LEU A 10 -2.67 -4.28 11.98
C LEU A 10 -1.33 -4.35 12.73
N ALA A 11 -1.40 -4.65 14.03
CA ALA A 11 -0.31 -5.29 14.77
C ALA A 11 -0.88 -6.43 15.63
N ALA A 12 -0.35 -7.63 15.39
CA ALA A 12 -0.61 -8.84 16.15
C ALA A 12 0.52 -9.05 17.18
N ALA A 13 0.18 -9.51 18.38
CA ALA A 13 1.13 -10.11 19.31
C ALA A 13 0.44 -11.28 20.04
N GLY A 14 0.95 -12.49 19.84
CA GLY A 14 0.58 -13.68 20.59
C GLY A 14 1.54 -13.92 21.75
N ILE A 15 1.06 -14.54 22.83
CA ILE A 15 1.88 -15.03 23.94
C ILE A 15 1.55 -16.51 24.16
N LEU A 16 2.60 -17.33 24.13
CA LEU A 16 2.64 -18.74 24.51
C LEU A 16 3.01 -18.85 25.99
N ILE A 17 2.29 -19.69 26.73
CA ILE A 17 2.60 -20.06 28.12
C ILE A 17 3.29 -21.42 28.11
N THR A 18 4.43 -21.54 28.78
CA THR A 18 5.00 -22.81 29.22
C THR A 18 5.19 -22.82 30.74
N SER A 19 4.64 -23.86 31.34
CA SER A 19 4.63 -24.17 32.77
C SER A 19 5.91 -24.88 33.21
N GLY A 20 6.33 -24.68 34.45
CA GLY A 20 7.36 -25.49 35.10
C GLY A 20 7.78 -24.98 36.48
N LEU A 21 7.02 -25.36 37.52
CA LEU A 21 7.46 -25.38 38.92
C LEU A 21 8.57 -26.46 39.08
N ILE A 22 9.54 -26.38 40.01
CA ILE A 22 9.38 -26.70 41.45
C ILE A 22 10.68 -26.33 42.22
N THR A 23 10.46 -25.56 43.31
CA THR A 23 11.12 -25.48 44.65
C THR A 23 12.62 -25.22 44.82
N ASN A 24 12.98 -24.18 45.58
CA ASN A 24 13.05 -24.28 47.06
C ASN A 24 13.19 -22.90 47.72
N THR A 25 12.43 -22.69 48.78
CA THR A 25 12.33 -21.46 49.56
C THR A 25 13.35 -21.46 50.69
N VAL A 26 14.08 -20.36 50.86
CA VAL A 26 14.81 -20.02 52.08
C VAL A 26 13.92 -19.09 52.90
N GLU A 27 13.47 -19.58 54.05
CA GLU A 27 12.71 -18.89 55.10
C GLU A 27 13.56 -17.81 55.80
N ALA A 28 13.03 -16.82 56.51
CA ALA A 28 11.67 -16.49 56.96
C ALA A 28 11.70 -15.05 57.53
N LYS A 29 10.56 -14.32 57.44
CA LYS A 29 10.23 -12.95 57.94
C LYS A 29 9.69 -12.11 56.78
N SER A 30 8.83 -11.08 56.89
CA SER A 30 7.88 -10.55 57.88
C SER A 30 7.19 -9.35 57.19
N HIS A 31 5.94 -9.06 57.53
CA HIS A 31 5.13 -7.86 57.24
C HIS A 31 4.31 -7.74 55.93
N GLN A 32 2.99 -7.60 56.16
CA GLN A 32 1.97 -6.78 55.47
C GLN A 32 1.62 -7.04 53.99
N GLY A 33 0.59 -7.88 53.82
CA GLY A 33 -0.68 -7.49 53.21
C GLY A 33 -0.71 -7.08 51.73
N GLU A 34 -0.48 -8.04 50.83
CA GLU A 34 -0.70 -7.86 49.39
C GLU A 34 -2.16 -8.15 48.98
N LYS A 35 -2.77 -7.18 48.27
CA LYS A 35 -3.93 -7.37 47.40
C LYS A 35 -3.50 -7.00 45.97
N GLU A 36 -3.89 -7.83 45.02
CA GLU A 36 -3.36 -7.88 43.65
C GLU A 36 -3.90 -6.75 42.74
N GLY A 37 -2.99 -5.92 42.23
CA GLY A 37 -2.60 -5.97 40.81
C GLY A 37 -3.57 -5.52 39.71
N LEU A 38 -4.79 -5.05 39.99
CA LEU A 38 -5.69 -4.44 38.99
C LEU A 38 -5.99 -2.95 39.25
N GLN A 39 -5.39 -2.36 40.28
CA GLN A 39 -5.51 -0.93 40.62
C GLN A 39 -4.29 -0.08 40.21
N ASN A 40 -3.21 -0.67 39.70
CA ASN A 40 -2.01 0.08 39.26
C ASN A 40 -1.84 0.20 37.74
N ALA A 41 -2.80 -0.30 36.95
CA ALA A 41 -2.75 -0.22 35.49
C ALA A 41 -3.74 0.82 34.92
N LEU A 42 -4.07 1.85 35.71
CA LEU A 42 -4.93 2.96 35.27
C LEU A 42 -4.36 4.32 35.72
N GLU A 43 -3.06 4.54 35.47
CA GLU A 43 -2.47 5.86 35.71
C GLU A 43 -1.84 6.52 34.48
N HIS A 44 -1.71 5.88 33.30
CA HIS A 44 -1.07 6.56 32.15
C HIS A 44 -1.59 6.15 30.76
N VAL A 45 -2.88 6.42 30.45
CA VAL A 45 -3.32 6.63 29.05
C VAL A 45 -4.40 7.72 28.99
N GLU A 46 -4.04 8.87 28.41
CA GLU A 46 -4.90 10.02 28.18
C GLU A 46 -5.85 9.78 26.98
N ASN A 47 -7.12 9.50 27.24
CA ASN A 47 -8.18 9.65 26.24
C ASN A 47 -9.50 10.03 26.94
N GLU A 48 -9.84 11.32 26.92
CA GLU A 48 -10.98 11.92 27.64
C GLU A 48 -12.35 11.30 27.31
N HIS A 49 -12.51 10.65 26.14
CA HIS A 49 -13.79 10.02 25.78
C HIS A 49 -14.06 8.68 26.49
N ALA A 50 -13.03 8.02 27.04
CA ALA A 50 -13.20 6.83 27.87
C ALA A 50 -13.54 7.17 29.32
N HIS A 51 -13.10 8.34 29.79
CA HIS A 51 -13.34 8.87 31.14
C HIS A 51 -14.83 9.18 31.36
N ASP A 52 -15.47 9.75 30.34
CA ASP A 52 -16.87 10.20 30.38
C ASP A 52 -17.89 9.03 30.29
N ALA A 53 -17.47 7.90 29.72
CA ALA A 53 -18.25 6.67 29.68
C ALA A 53 -18.20 5.88 31.00
N LEU A 54 -17.09 5.98 31.74
CA LEU A 54 -16.91 5.32 33.04
C LEU A 54 -17.48 6.13 34.21
N HIS A 55 -17.45 7.46 34.16
CA HIS A 55 -18.08 8.31 35.20
C HIS A 55 -19.61 8.20 35.23
N ARG A 56 -20.27 8.11 34.07
CA ARG A 56 -21.74 7.91 33.99
C ARG A 56 -22.21 6.57 34.53
N THR A 57 -21.31 5.59 34.67
CA THR A 57 -21.65 4.24 35.14
C THR A 57 -21.39 4.07 36.64
N MET A 58 -20.75 5.04 37.31
CA MET A 58 -20.38 4.95 38.73
C MET A 58 -21.12 5.91 39.68
N GLU A 59 -21.92 6.86 39.18
CA GLU A 59 -22.74 7.77 40.01
C GLU A 59 -24.09 7.17 40.46
N TRP A 60 -24.23 5.84 40.47
CA TRP A 60 -25.47 5.17 40.89
C TRP A 60 -25.42 4.55 42.31
N LYS A 61 -24.39 4.79 43.14
CA LYS A 61 -24.35 4.19 44.50
C LYS A 61 -23.84 5.03 45.67
N ALA A 62 -23.90 6.35 45.61
CA ALA A 62 -23.60 7.17 46.80
C ALA A 62 -24.39 8.48 46.79
N ASP A 63 -25.65 8.42 47.22
CA ASP A 63 -26.24 9.43 48.10
C ASP A 63 -27.62 8.95 48.56
N ARG A 64 -27.66 8.34 49.75
CA ARG A 64 -28.86 8.32 50.57
C ARG A 64 -28.44 8.55 52.01
N GLU A 65 -28.66 9.77 52.49
CA GLU A 65 -28.78 10.03 53.92
C GLU A 65 -29.83 11.15 54.15
N VAL A 66 -30.84 10.84 54.98
CA VAL A 66 -31.75 11.74 55.74
C VAL A 66 -32.84 12.45 54.88
N ASP A 67 -34.18 12.32 55.04
CA ASP A 67 -35.12 11.92 56.10
C ASP A 67 -36.50 11.54 55.47
N ASN A 68 -37.24 10.61 56.11
CA ASN A 68 -38.72 10.40 56.23
C ASN A 68 -39.67 10.83 55.07
N GLU A 69 -40.59 10.03 54.52
CA GLU A 69 -41.64 9.17 55.12
C GLU A 69 -42.35 8.38 53.99
N ASP A 70 -42.79 7.15 54.26
CA ASP A 70 -43.82 6.34 53.55
C ASP A 70 -43.78 6.13 52.01
N SER A 71 -43.34 4.93 51.62
CA SER A 71 -44.15 3.88 50.94
C SER A 71 -43.29 2.95 50.06
N ASP A 72 -43.48 1.65 50.27
CA ASP A 72 -42.78 0.54 49.63
C ASP A 72 -43.10 0.43 48.12
N GLU A 73 -42.21 0.84 47.22
CA GLU A 73 -42.19 0.36 45.83
C GLU A 73 -40.75 0.15 45.30
N ASP A 74 -40.32 -1.12 45.35
CA ASP A 74 -39.58 -1.88 44.32
C ASP A 74 -38.43 -1.18 43.53
N PHE A 75 -37.21 -1.23 44.06
CA PHE A 75 -35.97 -1.00 43.29
C PHE A 75 -35.61 -2.24 42.47
N ASN A 76 -36.26 -2.44 41.33
CA ASN A 76 -35.83 -3.40 40.31
C ASN A 76 -34.89 -2.70 39.31
N GLU A 77 -33.60 -2.75 39.59
CA GLU A 77 -32.53 -2.42 38.64
C GLU A 77 -32.75 -3.29 37.37
N HIS A 78 -33.12 -2.68 36.24
CA HIS A 78 -33.58 -3.38 35.04
C HIS A 78 -32.46 -4.20 34.39
N GLN A 79 -32.11 -5.35 34.98
CA GLN A 79 -31.33 -6.38 34.30
C GLN A 79 -32.16 -6.90 33.12
N MET A 80 -31.55 -6.94 31.93
CA MET A 80 -32.19 -7.56 30.77
C MET A 80 -32.58 -8.99 31.12
N THR A 81 -33.85 -9.30 31.01
CA THR A 81 -34.36 -10.66 31.22
C THR A 81 -33.73 -11.62 30.21
N SER A 82 -33.67 -12.91 30.55
CA SER A 82 -33.18 -13.94 29.62
C SER A 82 -33.92 -13.91 28.28
N GLN A 83 -35.23 -13.59 28.29
CA GLN A 83 -36.03 -13.43 27.07
C GLN A 83 -35.56 -12.23 26.22
N GLN A 84 -35.26 -11.10 26.84
CA GLN A 84 -34.75 -9.92 26.13
C GLN A 84 -33.35 -10.16 25.53
N LEU A 85 -32.48 -10.90 26.22
CA LEU A 85 -31.16 -11.28 25.71
C LEU A 85 -31.28 -12.18 24.47
N VAL A 86 -32.15 -13.20 24.53
CA VAL A 86 -32.41 -14.12 23.43
C VAL A 86 -33.01 -13.41 22.21
N GLU A 87 -33.99 -12.51 22.40
CA GLU A 87 -34.58 -11.77 21.27
C GLU A 87 -33.60 -10.77 20.65
N LYS A 88 -32.70 -10.16 21.45
CA LYS A 88 -31.64 -9.30 20.93
C LYS A 88 -30.60 -10.09 20.11
N ASP A 89 -30.18 -11.25 20.61
CA ASP A 89 -29.30 -12.15 19.87
C ASP A 89 -29.96 -12.67 18.58
N LYS A 90 -31.25 -13.01 18.64
CA LYS A 90 -32.05 -13.42 17.46
C LYS A 90 -32.14 -12.31 16.43
N ALA A 91 -32.37 -11.07 16.85
CA ALA A 91 -32.42 -9.93 15.93
C ALA A 91 -31.09 -9.75 15.19
N ALA A 92 -29.96 -9.86 15.90
CA ALA A 92 -28.62 -9.72 15.34
C ALA A 92 -28.11 -10.95 14.55
N LEU A 93 -28.74 -12.12 14.72
CA LEU A 93 -28.28 -13.36 14.11
C LEU A 93 -28.32 -13.31 12.58
N ALA A 94 -27.18 -13.60 11.95
CA ALA A 94 -27.02 -13.76 10.51
C ALA A 94 -26.22 -15.03 10.18
N ILE A 95 -26.41 -15.55 8.97
CA ILE A 95 -25.57 -16.62 8.40
C ILE A 95 -24.47 -15.96 7.57
N ASP A 96 -23.25 -16.46 7.72
CA ASP A 96 -22.12 -16.12 6.86
C ASP A 96 -21.98 -17.19 5.77
N TYR A 97 -22.55 -16.90 4.59
CA TYR A 97 -22.64 -17.85 3.48
C TYR A 97 -21.30 -18.12 2.79
N GLY A 98 -20.32 -17.23 2.95
CA GLY A 98 -19.04 -17.29 2.26
C GLY A 98 -19.06 -16.87 0.79
N GLY A 99 -17.91 -16.39 0.31
CA GLY A 99 -17.72 -15.97 -1.09
C GLY A 99 -18.71 -14.89 -1.53
N SER A 100 -19.50 -15.17 -2.58
CA SER A 100 -20.54 -14.29 -3.11
C SER A 100 -21.95 -14.84 -2.95
N ASP A 101 -22.13 -15.89 -2.14
CA ASP A 101 -23.43 -16.52 -1.90
C ASP A 101 -24.31 -15.67 -0.98
N THR A 102 -25.62 -15.90 -1.09
CA THR A 102 -26.64 -15.22 -0.28
C THR A 102 -27.75 -16.19 0.07
N ALA A 103 -28.67 -15.80 0.96
CA ALA A 103 -29.87 -16.61 1.25
C ALA A 103 -30.64 -17.01 -0.03
N GLY A 104 -30.70 -16.13 -1.03
CA GLY A 104 -31.38 -16.41 -2.31
C GLY A 104 -30.54 -17.16 -3.34
N SER A 105 -29.28 -17.45 -3.05
CA SER A 105 -28.35 -18.13 -3.97
C SER A 105 -27.23 -18.81 -3.18
N VAL A 106 -27.51 -20.03 -2.73
CA VAL A 106 -26.54 -20.92 -2.08
C VAL A 106 -26.02 -21.91 -3.12
N THR A 107 -24.71 -21.94 -3.29
CA THR A 107 -23.97 -22.78 -4.23
C THR A 107 -22.79 -23.50 -3.57
N VAL A 108 -22.26 -22.97 -2.47
CA VAL A 108 -21.14 -23.54 -1.73
C VAL A 108 -21.47 -23.67 -0.24
N SER A 109 -20.60 -24.36 0.50
CA SER A 109 -20.69 -24.49 1.96
C SER A 109 -20.53 -23.15 2.67
N PHE A 110 -21.20 -23.00 3.82
CA PHE A 110 -21.14 -21.76 4.60
C PHE A 110 -19.78 -21.57 5.27
N ASP A 111 -19.31 -20.33 5.29
CA ASP A 111 -18.08 -19.96 6.00
C ASP A 111 -18.28 -20.16 7.51
N SER A 112 -19.39 -19.67 8.06
CA SER A 112 -19.72 -19.90 9.47
C SER A 112 -21.21 -19.89 9.81
N LEU A 113 -21.55 -20.75 10.78
CA LEU A 113 -22.79 -20.70 11.55
C LEU A 113 -22.41 -20.42 13.01
N PRO A 114 -22.83 -19.28 13.60
CA PRO A 114 -22.46 -18.94 14.96
C PRO A 114 -23.09 -19.90 15.96
N SER A 115 -22.29 -20.37 16.93
CA SER A 115 -22.74 -21.22 18.04
C SER A 115 -23.08 -20.44 19.31
N ARG A 116 -22.78 -19.13 19.33
CA ARG A 116 -23.10 -18.19 20.42
C ARG A 116 -23.52 -16.83 19.89
N GLY A 117 -24.52 -16.23 20.52
CA GLY A 117 -24.93 -14.83 20.31
C GLY A 117 -24.04 -13.86 21.08
N ALA A 118 -24.04 -12.59 20.65
CA ALA A 118 -23.20 -11.54 21.24
C ALA A 118 -23.57 -11.24 22.71
N ASN A 119 -24.80 -11.54 23.12
CA ASN A 119 -25.29 -11.37 24.49
C ASN A 119 -25.34 -12.71 25.25
N GLY A 120 -24.67 -13.75 24.73
CA GLY A 120 -24.36 -14.99 25.44
C GLY A 120 -25.29 -16.17 25.17
N SER A 121 -26.34 -16.01 24.35
CA SER A 121 -27.24 -17.13 24.01
C SER A 121 -26.47 -18.25 23.31
N SER A 122 -26.65 -19.51 23.71
CA SER A 122 -26.18 -20.65 22.92
C SER A 122 -27.06 -20.85 21.70
N ILE A 123 -26.47 -21.16 20.54
CA ILE A 123 -27.17 -21.31 19.27
C ILE A 123 -26.92 -22.71 18.72
N THR A 124 -28.00 -23.44 18.44
CA THR A 124 -27.96 -24.73 17.74
C THR A 124 -28.72 -24.66 16.43
N TRP A 125 -28.15 -25.20 15.37
CA TRP A 125 -28.72 -25.13 14.02
C TRP A 125 -29.33 -26.47 13.60
N LYS A 126 -30.40 -26.39 12.81
CA LYS A 126 -31.03 -27.55 12.19
C LYS A 126 -31.50 -27.22 10.78
N SER A 127 -31.16 -28.07 9.84
CA SER A 127 -31.61 -28.01 8.46
C SER A 127 -32.96 -28.71 8.30
N SER A 128 -33.83 -28.16 7.45
CA SER A 128 -35.05 -28.85 7.02
C SER A 128 -34.75 -30.03 6.09
N ASN A 129 -33.57 -30.08 5.47
CA ASN A 129 -33.12 -31.18 4.61
C ASN A 129 -31.60 -31.36 4.64
N THR A 130 -31.12 -32.30 5.47
CA THR A 130 -29.70 -32.60 5.66
C THR A 130 -29.02 -33.27 4.47
N ALA A 131 -29.78 -33.75 3.48
CA ALA A 131 -29.22 -34.25 2.23
C ALA A 131 -28.81 -33.12 1.26
N ILE A 132 -29.33 -31.90 1.47
CA ILE A 132 -29.02 -30.72 0.65
C ILE A 132 -28.11 -29.75 1.40
N ILE A 133 -28.41 -29.45 2.67
CA ILE A 133 -27.56 -28.64 3.56
C ILE A 133 -27.46 -29.35 4.91
N SER A 134 -26.26 -29.73 5.35
CA SER A 134 -26.06 -30.32 6.69
C SER A 134 -26.37 -29.32 7.81
N ASP A 135 -26.64 -29.82 9.02
CA ASP A 135 -26.98 -28.96 10.18
C ASP A 135 -25.87 -27.95 10.54
N ASP A 136 -24.61 -28.28 10.23
CA ASP A 136 -23.44 -27.39 10.41
C ASP A 136 -23.14 -26.51 9.19
N GLY A 137 -23.91 -26.63 8.11
CA GLY A 137 -23.74 -25.87 6.87
C GLY A 137 -22.48 -26.23 6.06
N LYS A 138 -21.74 -27.27 6.45
CA LYS A 138 -20.47 -27.64 5.82
C LYS A 138 -20.63 -28.56 4.61
N VAL A 139 -21.76 -29.24 4.48
CA VAL A 139 -22.12 -29.98 3.26
C VAL A 139 -23.25 -29.24 2.58
N VAL A 140 -23.00 -28.74 1.37
CA VAL A 140 -24.01 -28.18 0.48
C VAL A 140 -24.01 -28.97 -0.81
N GLN A 141 -25.08 -29.71 -1.06
CA GLN A 141 -25.29 -30.51 -2.26
C GLN A 141 -26.24 -29.79 -3.20
N GLN A 142 -25.72 -29.28 -4.30
CA GLN A 142 -26.57 -28.67 -5.33
C GLN A 142 -27.50 -29.73 -5.94
N PRO A 143 -28.77 -29.35 -6.23
CA PRO A 143 -29.69 -30.18 -7.00
C PRO A 143 -29.09 -30.61 -8.35
N THR A 144 -29.51 -31.78 -8.83
CA THR A 144 -29.04 -32.36 -10.08
C THR A 144 -29.12 -31.35 -11.22
N THR A 145 -28.08 -31.36 -12.06
CA THR A 145 -27.94 -30.50 -13.23
C THR A 145 -29.22 -30.39 -14.05
N GLY A 146 -29.74 -29.17 -14.25
CA GLY A 146 -30.94 -28.89 -15.05
C GLY A 146 -32.29 -29.08 -14.31
N SER A 147 -32.28 -29.36 -13.01
CA SER A 147 -33.47 -29.30 -12.16
C SER A 147 -33.78 -27.86 -11.71
N THR A 148 -34.93 -27.64 -11.06
CA THR A 148 -35.23 -26.36 -10.42
C THR A 148 -34.38 -26.16 -9.16
N ASP A 149 -34.20 -24.90 -8.75
CA ASP A 149 -33.62 -24.58 -7.44
C ASP A 149 -34.38 -25.28 -6.31
N TYR A 150 -33.69 -25.54 -5.20
CA TYR A 150 -34.24 -26.25 -4.05
C TYR A 150 -34.28 -25.34 -2.83
N TYR A 151 -35.39 -25.34 -2.09
CA TYR A 151 -35.58 -24.49 -0.92
C TYR A 151 -35.30 -25.26 0.37
N VAL A 152 -34.41 -24.73 1.22
CA VAL A 152 -34.05 -25.30 2.53
C VAL A 152 -34.26 -24.24 3.60
N THR A 153 -34.83 -24.62 4.73
CA THR A 153 -34.95 -23.74 5.90
C THR A 153 -33.90 -24.13 6.93
N MET A 154 -32.97 -23.23 7.22
CA MET A 154 -32.06 -23.36 8.36
C MET A 154 -32.69 -22.72 9.58
N THR A 155 -32.92 -23.51 10.63
CA THR A 155 -33.52 -23.04 11.88
C THR A 155 -32.47 -22.96 12.97
N ALA A 156 -32.20 -21.75 13.46
CA ALA A 156 -31.41 -21.52 14.65
C ALA A 156 -32.32 -21.54 15.89
N THR A 157 -31.94 -22.33 16.89
CA THR A 157 -32.54 -22.30 18.23
C THR A 157 -31.57 -21.62 19.18
N LEU A 158 -31.99 -20.48 19.72
CA LEU A 158 -31.23 -19.66 20.66
C LEU A 158 -31.74 -19.94 22.07
N LYS A 159 -30.83 -20.15 23.02
CA LYS A 159 -31.16 -20.40 24.42
C LYS A 159 -30.26 -19.59 25.36
N TYR A 160 -30.87 -18.94 26.34
CA TYR A 160 -30.18 -18.31 27.47
C TYR A 160 -31.01 -18.59 28.74
N GLY A 161 -30.43 -19.28 29.73
CA GLY A 161 -31.20 -19.77 30.88
C GLY A 161 -32.38 -20.63 30.43
N ASP A 162 -33.59 -20.28 30.87
CA ASP A 162 -34.85 -20.95 30.49
C ASP A 162 -35.52 -20.33 29.24
N ALA A 163 -35.05 -19.17 28.79
CA ALA A 163 -35.60 -18.51 27.60
C ALA A 163 -35.11 -19.21 26.33
N VAL A 164 -36.03 -19.45 25.39
CA VAL A 164 -35.77 -20.08 24.10
C VAL A 164 -36.48 -19.29 23.00
N ALA A 165 -35.78 -19.02 21.90
CA ALA A 165 -36.38 -18.49 20.68
C ALA A 165 -35.80 -19.20 19.45
N THR A 166 -36.55 -19.15 18.36
CA THR A 166 -36.10 -19.67 17.07
C THR A 166 -36.08 -18.60 16.00
N LYS A 167 -35.17 -18.74 15.04
CA LYS A 167 -35.10 -17.94 13.80
C LYS A 167 -34.94 -18.87 12.61
N ALA A 168 -35.84 -18.74 11.64
CA ALA A 168 -35.76 -19.46 10.39
C ALA A 168 -35.08 -18.59 9.32
N PHE A 169 -34.19 -19.21 8.55
CA PHE A 169 -33.57 -18.64 7.37
C PHE A 169 -34.02 -19.48 6.17
N GLU A 170 -34.78 -18.87 5.27
CA GLU A 170 -35.22 -19.51 4.03
C GLU A 170 -34.12 -19.35 2.98
N LEU A 171 -33.56 -20.48 2.55
CA LEU A 171 -32.42 -20.54 1.66
C LEU A 171 -32.81 -21.17 0.32
N THR A 172 -32.29 -20.61 -0.76
CA THR A 172 -32.45 -21.14 -2.12
C THR A 172 -31.13 -21.73 -2.59
N VAL A 173 -31.03 -23.05 -2.62
CA VAL A 173 -29.88 -23.77 -3.18
C VAL A 173 -30.04 -23.84 -4.69
N LYS A 174 -29.13 -23.19 -5.40
CA LYS A 174 -29.17 -23.15 -6.87
C LYS A 174 -28.84 -24.50 -7.45
N SER A 175 -29.59 -24.89 -8.48
CA SER A 175 -29.27 -26.07 -9.27
C SER A 175 -27.91 -25.90 -9.98
N ALA A 176 -27.20 -27.02 -10.17
CA ALA A 176 -25.94 -26.99 -10.91
C ALA A 176 -26.18 -26.62 -12.39
N MET A 177 -25.33 -25.75 -12.95
CA MET A 177 -25.42 -25.36 -14.36
C MET A 177 -25.19 -26.55 -15.29
N THR A 178 -26.07 -26.71 -16.28
CA THR A 178 -25.88 -27.63 -17.41
C THR A 178 -24.65 -27.24 -18.24
N ALA A 179 -24.07 -28.20 -18.97
CA ALA A 179 -22.98 -27.91 -19.91
C ALA A 179 -23.37 -26.81 -20.91
N ALA A 180 -24.61 -26.83 -21.40
CA ALA A 180 -25.15 -25.79 -22.30
C ALA A 180 -25.21 -24.40 -21.63
N GLN A 181 -25.65 -24.32 -20.38
CA GLN A 181 -25.64 -23.06 -19.63
C GLN A 181 -24.22 -22.57 -19.35
N LYS A 182 -23.28 -23.48 -19.01
CA LYS A 182 -21.87 -23.12 -18.77
C LYS A 182 -21.24 -22.51 -20.01
N VAL A 183 -21.32 -23.19 -21.17
CA VAL A 183 -20.76 -22.65 -22.40
C VAL A 183 -21.43 -21.34 -22.84
N ALA A 184 -22.73 -21.16 -22.58
CA ALA A 184 -23.43 -19.92 -22.89
C ALA A 184 -23.02 -18.75 -21.97
N ALA A 185 -22.84 -19.02 -20.67
CA ALA A 185 -22.35 -18.04 -19.72
C ALA A 185 -20.89 -17.67 -19.96
N ASP A 186 -20.04 -18.67 -20.22
CA ASP A 186 -18.64 -18.46 -20.60
C ASP A 186 -18.52 -17.71 -21.94
N LYS A 187 -19.36 -18.03 -22.93
CA LYS A 187 -19.45 -17.26 -24.18
C LYS A 187 -19.80 -15.80 -23.94
N THR A 188 -20.75 -15.53 -23.05
CA THR A 188 -21.15 -14.16 -22.71
C THR A 188 -19.98 -13.42 -22.05
N ALA A 189 -19.31 -14.04 -21.08
CA ALA A 189 -18.22 -13.45 -20.31
C ALA A 189 -16.90 -13.31 -21.09
N LEU A 190 -16.65 -14.17 -22.08
CA LEU A 190 -15.37 -14.20 -22.80
C LEU A 190 -15.10 -12.87 -23.52
N ALA A 191 -13.90 -12.33 -23.30
CA ALA A 191 -13.37 -11.16 -23.99
C ALA A 191 -11.94 -11.43 -24.44
N VAL A 192 -11.46 -10.63 -25.40
CA VAL A 192 -10.03 -10.57 -25.75
C VAL A 192 -9.38 -9.56 -24.81
N GLY A 193 -8.29 -9.94 -24.15
CA GLY A 193 -7.48 -9.02 -23.37
C GLY A 193 -6.43 -8.32 -24.25
N PHE A 194 -6.24 -7.02 -24.03
CA PHE A 194 -5.31 -6.18 -24.77
C PHE A 194 -4.18 -5.67 -23.87
N SER A 195 -2.99 -5.49 -24.45
CA SER A 195 -1.87 -4.85 -23.78
C SER A 195 -2.13 -3.36 -23.52
N GLN A 196 -1.39 -2.73 -22.61
CA GLN A 196 -1.57 -1.31 -22.29
C GLN A 196 -1.42 -0.44 -23.56
N GLY A 197 -2.44 0.38 -23.83
CA GLY A 197 -2.47 1.26 -25.01
C GLY A 197 -3.08 0.62 -26.27
N ASP A 198 -3.33 -0.69 -26.28
CA ASP A 198 -4.01 -1.40 -27.35
C ASP A 198 -5.53 -1.50 -27.12
N SER A 199 -6.26 -1.78 -28.21
CA SER A 199 -7.71 -2.00 -28.23
C SER A 199 -8.09 -2.93 -29.39
N ALA A 200 -9.36 -3.29 -29.52
CA ALA A 200 -9.84 -4.08 -30.65
C ALA A 200 -9.57 -3.37 -31.99
N GLU A 201 -9.57 -2.05 -32.02
CA GLU A 201 -9.35 -1.23 -33.22
C GLU A 201 -7.88 -0.87 -33.44
N SER A 202 -7.01 -1.16 -32.48
CA SER A 202 -5.59 -0.84 -32.52
C SER A 202 -4.77 -1.86 -31.75
N VAL A 203 -4.44 -2.96 -32.42
CA VAL A 203 -3.54 -4.00 -31.92
C VAL A 203 -2.14 -3.75 -32.46
N THR A 204 -1.18 -3.63 -31.55
CA THR A 204 0.25 -3.50 -31.85
C THR A 204 1.13 -4.49 -31.08
N LEU A 205 0.58 -5.09 -30.03
CA LEU A 205 1.24 -6.01 -29.10
C LEU A 205 0.46 -7.33 -28.96
N PRO A 206 1.06 -8.37 -28.35
CA PRO A 206 0.40 -9.64 -28.08
C PRO A 206 -0.93 -9.50 -27.32
N LEU A 207 -1.86 -10.40 -27.62
CA LEU A 207 -3.18 -10.51 -27.00
C LEU A 207 -3.16 -11.47 -25.82
N VAL A 208 -4.07 -11.27 -24.88
CA VAL A 208 -4.37 -12.23 -23.81
C VAL A 208 -5.65 -12.96 -24.17
N LEU A 209 -5.53 -14.25 -24.47
CA LEU A 209 -6.64 -15.11 -24.89
C LEU A 209 -6.87 -16.19 -23.84
N ASP A 210 -7.99 -16.12 -23.11
CA ASP A 210 -8.32 -17.11 -22.09
C ASP A 210 -8.57 -18.48 -22.73
N ILE A 211 -7.96 -19.53 -22.16
CA ILE A 211 -8.14 -20.93 -22.58
C ILE A 211 -9.12 -21.70 -21.68
N THR A 212 -9.65 -21.05 -20.64
CA THR A 212 -10.62 -21.62 -19.71
C THR A 212 -11.60 -20.52 -19.28
N GLY A 213 -12.90 -20.81 -19.41
CA GLY A 213 -13.97 -19.91 -18.99
C GLY A 213 -14.20 -19.95 -17.48
N LYS A 214 -14.81 -18.88 -16.95
CA LYS A 214 -15.14 -18.72 -15.52
C LYS A 214 -15.97 -19.88 -14.96
N TYR A 215 -16.83 -20.48 -15.77
CA TYR A 215 -17.71 -21.59 -15.38
C TYR A 215 -17.17 -22.97 -15.81
N GLY A 216 -15.90 -23.04 -16.21
CA GLY A 216 -15.15 -24.27 -16.45
C GLY A 216 -15.25 -24.83 -17.88
N SER A 217 -15.73 -24.05 -18.86
CA SER A 217 -15.60 -24.44 -20.28
C SER A 217 -14.14 -24.32 -20.72
N SER A 218 -13.66 -25.26 -21.56
CA SER A 218 -12.39 -25.09 -22.27
C SER A 218 -12.58 -24.17 -23.47
N ILE A 219 -11.56 -23.38 -23.80
CA ILE A 219 -11.61 -22.41 -24.90
C ILE A 219 -10.41 -22.67 -25.81
N SER A 220 -10.69 -22.91 -27.10
CA SER A 220 -9.69 -23.06 -28.14
C SER A 220 -9.82 -21.93 -29.15
N TRP A 221 -8.72 -21.31 -29.52
CA TRP A 221 -8.69 -20.14 -30.39
C TRP A 221 -8.15 -20.47 -31.77
N ILE A 222 -8.77 -19.88 -32.79
CA ILE A 222 -8.35 -19.96 -34.19
C ILE A 222 -8.26 -18.54 -34.74
N SER A 223 -7.11 -18.17 -35.28
CA SER A 223 -6.92 -16.92 -36.00
C SER A 223 -7.31 -17.07 -37.46
N GLY A 224 -8.11 -16.14 -37.98
CA GLY A 224 -8.39 -16.02 -39.42
C GLY A 224 -7.18 -15.56 -40.24
N SER A 225 -6.09 -15.14 -39.59
CA SER A 225 -4.81 -14.81 -40.25
C SER A 225 -3.63 -15.17 -39.33
N PRO A 226 -3.26 -16.47 -39.23
CA PRO A 226 -2.21 -16.95 -38.31
C PRO A 226 -0.83 -16.34 -38.53
N THR A 227 -0.56 -15.81 -39.72
CA THR A 227 0.69 -15.10 -40.06
C THR A 227 0.74 -13.68 -39.50
N ILE A 228 -0.41 -13.08 -39.17
CA ILE A 228 -0.55 -11.73 -38.57
C ILE A 228 -0.75 -11.85 -37.06
N ILE A 229 -1.66 -12.72 -36.60
CA ILE A 229 -1.85 -13.04 -35.19
C ILE A 229 -1.85 -14.55 -35.05
N SER A 230 -0.95 -15.13 -34.26
CA SER A 230 -0.94 -16.58 -33.99
C SER A 230 -2.22 -17.04 -33.26
N ASN A 231 -2.55 -18.33 -33.34
CA ASN A 231 -3.77 -18.86 -32.69
C ASN A 231 -3.80 -18.65 -31.17
N ASP A 232 -2.64 -18.56 -30.50
CA ASP A 232 -2.53 -18.27 -29.08
C ASP A 232 -2.45 -16.76 -28.77
N GLY A 233 -2.49 -15.89 -29.79
CA GLY A 233 -2.43 -14.44 -29.65
C GLY A 233 -1.06 -13.89 -29.25
N LYS A 234 -0.04 -14.76 -29.05
CA LYS A 234 1.26 -14.35 -28.51
C LYS A 234 2.19 -13.71 -29.54
N THR A 235 2.04 -14.06 -30.80
CA THR A 235 2.81 -13.49 -31.90
C THR A 235 1.90 -12.55 -32.70
N VAL A 236 2.27 -11.28 -32.76
CA VAL A 236 1.60 -10.27 -33.57
C VAL A 236 2.60 -9.68 -34.58
N ASN A 237 2.44 -10.06 -35.84
CA ASN A 237 3.22 -9.56 -36.96
C ASN A 237 2.44 -8.43 -37.65
N ARG A 238 2.81 -7.20 -37.30
CA ARG A 238 2.19 -6.01 -37.88
C ARG A 238 2.46 -5.92 -39.38
N PRO A 239 1.44 -5.57 -40.20
CA PRO A 239 1.62 -5.37 -41.64
C PRO A 239 2.75 -4.40 -41.96
N SER A 240 3.44 -4.64 -43.07
CA SER A 240 4.50 -3.76 -43.57
C SER A 240 4.00 -2.33 -43.81
N ILE A 241 4.94 -1.39 -43.79
CA ILE A 241 4.69 0.02 -44.05
C ILE A 241 3.94 0.19 -45.38
N GLY A 242 2.86 0.99 -45.37
CA GLY A 242 2.08 1.32 -46.57
C GLY A 242 1.08 0.24 -47.01
N SER A 243 1.06 -0.95 -46.38
CA SER A 243 0.06 -1.98 -46.66
C SER A 243 -1.32 -1.69 -46.04
N GLY A 244 -1.41 -0.69 -45.17
CA GLY A 244 -2.61 -0.41 -44.37
C GLY A 244 -2.77 -1.38 -43.20
N ASP A 245 -3.72 -1.07 -42.33
CA ASP A 245 -4.02 -1.92 -41.17
C ASP A 245 -4.68 -3.24 -41.62
N ALA A 246 -4.43 -4.32 -40.89
CA ALA A 246 -5.02 -5.63 -41.19
C ALA A 246 -6.14 -5.96 -40.22
N VAL A 247 -7.29 -6.37 -40.74
CA VAL A 247 -8.41 -6.86 -39.93
C VAL A 247 -8.29 -8.38 -39.80
N VAL A 248 -8.26 -8.88 -38.56
CA VAL A 248 -8.17 -10.31 -38.23
C VAL A 248 -9.39 -10.71 -37.43
N VAL A 249 -10.05 -11.80 -37.83
CA VAL A 249 -11.15 -12.40 -37.08
C VAL A 249 -10.61 -13.58 -36.26
N LEU A 250 -10.68 -13.47 -34.95
CA LEU A 250 -10.37 -14.55 -34.01
C LEU A 250 -11.65 -15.31 -33.70
N THR A 251 -11.59 -16.64 -33.76
CA THR A 251 -12.71 -17.54 -33.44
C THR A 251 -12.38 -18.32 -32.18
N ALA A 252 -13.14 -18.09 -31.12
CA ALA A 252 -13.11 -18.90 -29.91
C ALA A 252 -14.14 -20.03 -30.01
N ILE A 253 -13.68 -21.26 -29.84
CA ILE A 253 -14.48 -22.47 -29.69
C ILE A 253 -14.54 -22.79 -28.21
N ILE A 254 -15.73 -22.65 -27.61
CA ILE A 254 -15.96 -22.81 -26.17
C ILE A 254 -16.70 -24.12 -25.96
N SER A 255 -16.11 -25.05 -25.21
CA SER A 255 -16.66 -26.40 -25.06
C SER A 255 -16.71 -26.88 -23.61
N ASN A 256 -17.76 -27.62 -23.28
CA ASN A 256 -17.91 -28.29 -22.00
C ASN A 256 -18.71 -29.58 -22.21
N SER A 257 -18.19 -30.73 -21.76
CA SER A 257 -18.85 -32.05 -21.79
C SER A 257 -19.57 -32.39 -23.11
N GLY A 258 -18.91 -32.14 -24.24
CA GLY A 258 -19.44 -32.45 -25.59
C GLY A 258 -20.33 -31.38 -26.23
N ILE A 259 -20.73 -30.34 -25.48
CA ILE A 259 -21.40 -29.16 -26.05
C ILE A 259 -20.34 -28.14 -26.47
N SER A 260 -20.50 -27.53 -27.65
CA SER A 260 -19.61 -26.49 -28.15
C SER A 260 -20.39 -25.33 -28.76
N VAL A 261 -19.92 -24.11 -28.51
CA VAL A 261 -20.41 -22.88 -29.14
C VAL A 261 -19.24 -22.04 -29.62
N VAL A 262 -19.47 -21.22 -30.64
CA VAL A 262 -18.46 -20.31 -31.18
C VAL A 262 -18.75 -18.85 -30.83
N LYS A 263 -17.69 -18.07 -30.60
CA LYS A 263 -17.73 -16.61 -30.52
C LYS A 263 -16.60 -16.04 -31.37
N THR A 264 -16.91 -15.04 -32.19
CA THR A 264 -15.92 -14.36 -33.02
C THR A 264 -15.61 -12.98 -32.44
N PHE A 265 -14.36 -12.58 -32.61
CA PHE A 265 -13.85 -11.26 -32.25
C PHE A 265 -13.10 -10.70 -33.46
N GLN A 266 -13.46 -9.51 -33.89
CA GLN A 266 -12.73 -8.81 -34.93
C GLN A 266 -11.74 -7.86 -34.26
N VAL A 267 -10.48 -7.92 -34.67
CA VAL A 267 -9.43 -7.00 -34.22
C VAL A 267 -8.70 -6.39 -35.42
N THR A 268 -8.19 -5.17 -35.25
CA THR A 268 -7.45 -4.43 -36.29
C THR A 268 -5.99 -4.28 -35.84
N VAL A 269 -5.09 -4.96 -36.55
CA VAL A 269 -3.64 -4.86 -36.34
C VAL A 269 -3.11 -3.67 -37.11
N LYS A 270 -2.54 -2.70 -36.39
CA LYS A 270 -2.00 -1.50 -37.02
C LYS A 270 -0.76 -1.83 -37.84
N SER A 271 -0.71 -1.32 -39.06
CA SER A 271 0.51 -1.36 -39.88
C SER A 271 1.70 -0.73 -39.15
N GLN A 272 2.90 -1.13 -39.52
CA GLN A 272 4.12 -0.49 -39.05
C GLN A 272 4.14 0.99 -39.46
N LEU A 273 4.59 1.87 -38.55
CA LEU A 273 4.79 3.27 -38.88
C LEU A 273 5.87 3.41 -39.96
N ALA A 274 5.64 4.30 -40.94
CA ALA A 274 6.68 4.68 -41.87
C ALA A 274 7.86 5.33 -41.14
N ASP A 275 9.09 5.18 -41.64
CA ASP A 275 10.28 5.71 -40.97
C ASP A 275 10.20 7.22 -40.71
N LEU A 276 9.60 7.99 -41.64
CA LEU A 276 9.33 9.42 -41.43
C LEU A 276 8.38 9.67 -40.25
N GLN A 277 7.35 8.85 -40.07
CA GLN A 277 6.41 8.97 -38.96
C GLN A 277 7.05 8.54 -37.64
N LYS A 278 7.89 7.50 -37.64
CA LYS A 278 8.67 7.10 -36.46
C LYS A 278 9.59 8.23 -36.00
N VAL A 279 10.38 8.77 -36.93
CA VAL A 279 11.30 9.88 -36.65
C VAL A 279 10.53 11.10 -36.14
N ALA A 280 9.41 11.46 -36.76
CA ALA A 280 8.58 12.59 -36.31
C ALA A 280 7.97 12.36 -34.91
N ALA A 281 7.44 11.17 -34.63
CA ALA A 281 6.86 10.83 -33.33
C ALA A 281 7.93 10.77 -32.23
N ASP A 282 9.08 10.14 -32.50
CA ASP A 282 10.21 10.07 -31.57
C ASP A 282 10.81 11.45 -31.33
N LYS A 283 10.94 12.29 -32.36
CA LYS A 283 11.35 13.69 -32.23
C LYS A 283 10.37 14.48 -31.35
N ALA A 284 9.06 14.30 -31.55
CA ALA A 284 8.05 14.98 -30.74
C ALA A 284 8.16 14.60 -29.26
N ALA A 285 8.30 13.30 -28.97
CA ALA A 285 8.41 12.76 -27.62
C ALA A 285 9.79 12.96 -26.95
N LEU A 286 10.85 13.20 -27.73
CA LEU A 286 12.21 13.30 -27.20
C LEU A 286 12.36 14.45 -26.20
N ALA A 287 12.86 14.12 -25.02
CA ALA A 287 13.20 15.03 -23.95
C ALA A 287 14.57 14.67 -23.33
N ILE A 288 15.23 15.66 -22.73
CA ILE A 288 16.42 15.46 -21.90
C ILE A 288 15.97 15.18 -20.46
N GLY A 289 16.58 14.17 -19.82
CA GLY A 289 16.40 13.94 -18.40
C GLY A 289 17.38 14.78 -17.56
N PHE A 290 16.87 15.45 -16.54
CA PHE A 290 17.63 16.25 -15.58
C PHE A 290 17.65 15.56 -14.20
N GLN A 291 18.70 15.79 -13.42
CA GLN A 291 18.74 15.36 -12.01
C GLN A 291 17.82 16.22 -11.14
N THR A 292 17.53 15.76 -9.93
CA THR A 292 16.74 16.53 -8.96
C THR A 292 17.36 17.90 -8.71
N GLY A 293 16.57 18.97 -8.84
CA GLY A 293 17.01 20.35 -8.69
C GLY A 293 17.57 20.99 -9.98
N ASP A 294 17.82 20.22 -11.04
CA ASP A 294 18.29 20.73 -12.32
C ASP A 294 17.13 20.99 -13.31
N SER A 295 17.39 21.85 -14.29
CA SER A 295 16.49 22.12 -15.42
C SER A 295 17.28 22.58 -16.64
N ALA A 296 16.61 22.77 -17.78
CA ALA A 296 17.25 23.34 -18.97
C ALA A 296 17.92 24.71 -18.69
N SER A 297 17.40 25.51 -17.77
CA SER A 297 17.97 26.82 -17.41
C SER A 297 18.99 26.78 -16.26
N SER A 298 19.19 25.61 -15.66
CA SER A 298 20.08 25.43 -14.52
C SER A 298 20.56 23.99 -14.47
N VAL A 299 21.64 23.71 -15.20
CA VAL A 299 22.33 22.42 -15.19
C VAL A 299 23.53 22.52 -14.27
N THR A 300 23.58 21.64 -13.27
CA THR A 300 24.71 21.50 -12.35
C THR A 300 25.24 20.07 -12.28
N HIS A 301 24.46 19.09 -12.78
CA HIS A 301 24.77 17.67 -12.77
C HIS A 301 24.63 17.05 -14.18
N ALA A 302 25.02 15.77 -14.29
CA ALA A 302 24.92 14.98 -15.50
C ALA A 302 23.47 14.91 -16.06
N LEU A 303 23.37 14.91 -17.38
CA LEU A 303 22.12 14.76 -18.11
C LEU A 303 21.88 13.30 -18.50
N THR A 304 20.61 12.92 -18.63
CA THR A 304 20.23 11.66 -19.27
C THR A 304 19.79 11.95 -20.70
N LEU A 305 20.57 11.46 -21.67
CA LEU A 305 20.32 11.65 -23.10
C LEU A 305 19.89 10.31 -23.73
N PRO A 306 18.61 10.15 -24.13
CA PRO A 306 18.13 8.91 -24.76
C PRO A 306 18.85 8.64 -26.09
N THR A 307 19.24 7.38 -26.33
CA THR A 307 19.87 6.94 -27.59
C THR A 307 18.92 6.17 -28.51
N ILE A 308 17.71 5.87 -28.03
CA ILE A 308 16.64 5.16 -28.77
C ILE A 308 15.31 5.84 -28.44
N GLY A 309 14.52 6.13 -29.48
CA GLY A 309 13.16 6.65 -29.36
C GLY A 309 12.13 5.54 -29.10
N ALA A 310 10.95 5.91 -28.59
CA ALA A 310 9.90 4.96 -28.24
C ALA A 310 9.40 4.10 -29.43
N ASN A 311 9.53 4.60 -30.66
CA ASN A 311 9.16 3.91 -31.89
C ASN A 311 10.36 3.26 -32.60
N GLY A 312 11.51 3.20 -31.94
CA GLY A 312 12.71 2.48 -32.39
C GLY A 312 13.68 3.30 -33.24
N SER A 313 13.48 4.61 -33.41
CA SER A 313 14.49 5.45 -34.07
C SER A 313 15.76 5.50 -33.23
N SER A 314 16.93 5.42 -33.85
CA SER A 314 18.20 5.67 -33.16
C SER A 314 18.42 7.16 -32.96
N ILE A 315 19.06 7.55 -31.87
CA ILE A 315 19.31 8.94 -31.51
C ILE A 315 20.79 9.13 -31.21
N THR A 316 21.44 9.98 -31.99
CA THR A 316 22.84 10.38 -31.80
C THR A 316 22.91 11.84 -31.38
N TRP A 317 23.68 12.13 -30.35
CA TRP A 317 23.80 13.48 -29.79
C TRP A 317 25.06 14.19 -30.27
N MET A 318 24.99 15.51 -30.34
CA MET A 318 26.10 16.42 -30.52
C MET A 318 26.00 17.55 -29.49
N SER A 319 27.14 18.07 -29.06
CA SER A 319 27.23 19.21 -28.15
C SER A 319 27.94 20.37 -28.83
N SER A 320 27.37 21.58 -28.76
CA SER A 320 28.03 22.80 -29.24
C SER A 320 29.27 23.17 -28.41
N ASN A 321 29.38 22.63 -27.19
CA ASN A 321 30.55 22.81 -26.33
C ASN A 321 30.82 21.53 -25.49
N PRO A 322 31.53 20.54 -26.06
CA PRO A 322 31.84 19.28 -25.39
C PRO A 322 32.67 19.42 -24.10
N THR A 323 33.31 20.58 -23.89
CA THR A 323 34.10 20.84 -22.68
C THR A 323 33.21 21.21 -21.49
N LEU A 324 32.04 21.81 -21.71
CA LEU A 324 31.05 22.08 -20.66
C LEU A 324 30.12 20.89 -20.44
N ILE A 325 29.63 20.27 -21.51
CA ILE A 325 28.79 19.06 -21.43
C ILE A 325 29.31 18.07 -22.48
N SER A 326 29.78 16.91 -22.03
CA SER A 326 30.22 15.81 -22.92
C SER A 326 29.09 15.36 -23.85
N ILE A 327 29.44 14.74 -24.98
CA ILE A 327 28.46 14.30 -25.99
C ILE A 327 27.42 13.33 -25.42
N ASP A 328 27.80 12.50 -24.46
CA ASP A 328 26.90 11.56 -23.77
C ASP A 328 26.15 12.19 -22.57
N GLY A 329 26.37 13.48 -22.29
CA GLY A 329 25.74 14.22 -21.20
C GLY A 329 26.23 13.84 -19.80
N LYS A 330 27.16 12.89 -19.65
CA LYS A 330 27.56 12.35 -18.34
C LYS A 330 28.54 13.24 -17.58
N THR A 331 29.36 14.00 -18.30
CA THR A 331 30.32 14.94 -17.69
C THR A 331 29.82 16.35 -17.89
N VAL A 332 29.62 17.06 -16.77
CA VAL A 332 29.26 18.48 -16.76
C VAL A 332 30.34 19.26 -16.02
N ASN A 333 31.09 20.07 -16.75
CA ASN A 333 32.12 20.94 -16.20
C ASN A 333 31.55 22.34 -16.05
N ARG A 334 31.26 22.71 -14.80
CA ARG A 334 30.72 24.03 -14.47
C ARG A 334 31.79 25.11 -14.63
N PRO A 335 31.49 26.23 -15.31
CA PRO A 335 32.41 27.36 -15.42
C PRO A 335 32.90 27.83 -14.06
N VAL A 336 34.14 28.30 -13.97
CA VAL A 336 34.66 28.87 -12.72
C VAL A 336 33.87 30.11 -12.34
N ASN A 337 33.69 30.32 -11.04
CA ASN A 337 33.01 31.49 -10.50
C ASN A 337 33.57 32.80 -11.10
N GLY A 338 32.68 33.69 -11.55
CA GLY A 338 33.00 34.98 -12.14
C GLY A 338 33.10 34.94 -13.67
N THR A 339 33.07 33.75 -14.28
CA THR A 339 33.02 33.60 -15.76
C THR A 339 31.60 33.82 -16.30
N GLY A 340 30.58 33.61 -15.45
CA GLY A 340 29.19 33.54 -15.87
C GLY A 340 28.78 32.11 -16.26
N ASP A 341 27.47 31.92 -16.42
CA ASP A 341 26.89 30.64 -16.84
C ASP A 341 27.26 30.32 -18.30
N GLY A 342 27.40 29.04 -18.62
CA GLY A 342 27.73 28.56 -19.95
C GLY A 342 26.49 28.07 -20.70
N THR A 343 26.27 28.55 -21.92
CA THR A 343 25.18 28.06 -22.78
C THR A 343 25.66 26.94 -23.70
N VAL A 344 24.95 25.83 -23.73
CA VAL A 344 25.22 24.69 -24.62
C VAL A 344 23.96 24.36 -25.43
N VAL A 345 24.12 24.19 -26.72
CA VAL A 345 23.08 23.64 -27.61
C VAL A 345 23.40 22.18 -27.85
N LEU A 346 22.53 21.30 -27.36
CA LEU A 346 22.57 19.87 -27.62
C LEU A 346 21.69 19.56 -28.83
N THR A 347 22.25 18.87 -29.82
CA THR A 347 21.53 18.49 -31.03
C THR A 347 21.37 16.97 -31.05
N ALA A 348 20.13 16.50 -31.00
CA ALA A 348 19.79 15.11 -31.25
C ALA A 348 19.51 14.90 -32.74
N ILE A 349 20.19 13.94 -33.35
CA ILE A 349 19.90 13.43 -34.69
C ILE A 349 19.12 12.13 -34.53
N ILE A 350 17.84 12.15 -34.91
CA ILE A 350 16.93 11.02 -34.84
C ILE A 350 16.90 10.34 -36.21
N ASN A 351 17.18 9.04 -36.29
CA ASN A 351 17.27 8.29 -37.54
C ASN A 351 16.48 6.98 -37.49
N SER A 352 15.75 6.69 -38.56
CA SER A 352 15.19 5.36 -38.84
C SER A 352 15.44 5.01 -40.30
N ASN A 353 16.23 3.96 -40.55
CA ASN A 353 16.55 3.42 -41.89
C ASN A 353 16.93 4.48 -42.95
N GLY A 354 17.68 5.51 -42.55
CA GLY A 354 18.15 6.56 -43.47
C GLY A 354 17.25 7.80 -43.57
N VAL A 355 16.01 7.75 -43.05
CA VAL A 355 15.23 8.97 -42.79
C VAL A 355 15.76 9.59 -41.50
N SER A 356 16.02 10.90 -41.50
CA SER A 356 16.51 11.60 -40.31
C SER A 356 15.89 12.97 -40.13
N ASP A 357 15.82 13.40 -38.88
CA ASP A 357 15.45 14.74 -38.48
C ASP A 357 16.26 15.13 -37.23
N ALA A 358 16.42 16.43 -36.98
CA ALA A 358 17.17 16.96 -35.86
C ALA A 358 16.27 17.70 -34.87
N LYS A 359 16.58 17.59 -33.58
CA LYS A 359 15.98 18.39 -32.51
C LYS A 359 17.08 19.02 -31.67
N THR A 360 16.95 20.32 -31.41
CA THR A 360 17.89 21.06 -30.58
C THR A 360 17.29 21.33 -29.20
N PHE A 361 18.17 21.33 -28.20
CA PHE A 361 17.87 21.69 -26.83
C PHE A 361 18.92 22.68 -26.36
N THR A 362 18.49 23.86 -25.93
CA THR A 362 19.38 24.84 -25.31
C THR A 362 19.37 24.61 -23.81
N VAL A 363 20.55 24.39 -23.23
CA VAL A 363 20.74 24.23 -21.79
C VAL A 363 21.77 25.23 -21.26
N ILE A 364 21.62 25.62 -19.99
CA ILE A 364 22.49 26.58 -19.30
C ILE A 364 23.20 25.86 -18.15
N VAL A 365 24.51 25.68 -18.28
CA VAL A 365 25.38 25.16 -17.22
C VAL A 365 25.70 26.29 -16.26
N LYS A 366 25.28 26.14 -15.00
CA LYS A 366 25.57 27.14 -13.97
C LYS A 366 27.05 27.17 -13.63
N GLN A 367 27.60 28.38 -13.51
CA GLN A 367 28.94 28.53 -12.93
C GLN A 367 29.01 27.93 -11.52
N GLN A 368 30.23 27.70 -11.04
CA GLN A 368 30.48 27.28 -9.67
C GLN A 368 30.03 28.35 -8.67
N LEU A 369 29.53 27.93 -7.51
CA LEU A 369 29.13 28.82 -6.42
C LEU A 369 30.33 29.66 -5.95
N THR A 370 30.06 30.91 -5.54
CA THR A 370 31.06 31.69 -4.79
C THR A 370 31.37 31.04 -3.45
N ASP A 371 32.51 31.33 -2.85
CA ASP A 371 32.87 30.77 -1.55
C ASP A 371 31.85 31.13 -0.45
N SER A 372 31.32 32.36 -0.47
CA SER A 372 30.25 32.78 0.43
C SER A 372 28.93 32.02 0.17
N GLN A 373 28.58 31.75 -1.09
CA GLN A 373 27.42 30.95 -1.44
C GLN A 373 27.58 29.47 -1.06
N LYS A 374 28.77 28.89 -1.21
CA LYS A 374 29.08 27.52 -0.75
C LYS A 374 28.87 27.42 0.76
N VAL A 375 29.45 28.35 1.52
CA VAL A 375 29.31 28.41 2.97
C VAL A 375 27.83 28.54 3.37
N ALA A 376 27.08 29.42 2.71
CA ALA A 376 25.66 29.60 2.99
C ALA A 376 24.82 28.35 2.67
N ALA A 377 25.04 27.72 1.51
CA ALA A 377 24.32 26.50 1.11
C ALA A 377 24.68 25.31 2.02
N ASP A 378 25.96 25.15 2.36
CA ASP A 378 26.40 24.10 3.28
C ASP A 378 25.86 24.34 4.69
N LYS A 379 25.79 25.60 5.15
CA LYS A 379 25.13 25.96 6.41
C LYS A 379 23.65 25.59 6.43
N GLU A 380 22.93 25.90 5.36
CA GLU A 380 21.51 25.57 5.26
C GLU A 380 21.30 24.05 5.37
N ALA A 381 22.07 23.28 4.59
CA ALA A 381 22.02 21.82 4.55
C ALA A 381 22.60 21.13 5.80
N LEU A 382 23.44 21.80 6.57
CA LEU A 382 24.17 21.18 7.69
C LEU A 382 23.22 20.64 8.74
N ALA A 383 23.39 19.36 9.06
CA ALA A 383 22.73 18.65 10.15
C ALA A 383 23.76 17.85 10.96
N ILE A 384 23.43 17.59 12.22
CA ILE A 384 24.17 16.66 13.08
C ILE A 384 23.43 15.33 13.16
N GLY A 385 24.17 14.23 13.25
CA GLY A 385 23.60 12.90 13.43
C GLY A 385 23.59 12.47 14.90
N PHE A 386 22.58 11.68 15.26
CA PHE A 386 22.42 11.07 16.59
C PHE A 386 22.55 9.56 16.48
N SER A 387 23.08 8.92 17.53
CA SER A 387 23.30 7.47 17.56
C SER A 387 22.10 6.75 18.20
N GLU A 388 21.81 5.53 17.73
CA GLU A 388 20.74 4.68 18.29
C GLU A 388 19.36 5.38 18.32
N SER A 389 18.78 5.53 19.52
CA SER A 389 17.49 6.19 19.76
C SER A 389 17.65 7.63 20.26
N ASP A 390 18.87 8.17 20.24
CA ASP A 390 19.12 9.55 20.66
C ASP A 390 18.43 10.55 19.73
N THR A 391 18.09 11.70 20.31
CA THR A 391 17.55 12.86 19.60
C THR A 391 18.21 14.13 20.12
N GLN A 392 17.95 15.28 19.48
CA GLN A 392 18.42 16.58 19.98
C GLN A 392 17.98 16.89 21.43
N TYR A 393 16.92 16.25 21.94
CA TYR A 393 16.41 16.46 23.30
C TYR A 393 16.82 15.35 24.28
N SER A 394 17.50 14.32 23.80
CA SER A 394 17.94 13.19 24.60
C SER A 394 19.18 12.59 23.98
N VAL A 395 20.33 13.12 24.35
CA VAL A 395 21.65 12.62 23.95
C VAL A 395 22.24 11.82 25.10
N THR A 396 22.56 10.56 24.84
CA THR A 396 23.25 9.66 25.75
C THR A 396 24.55 9.12 25.16
N ASN A 397 24.69 9.20 23.84
CA ASN A 397 25.77 8.65 23.05
C ASN A 397 26.49 9.72 22.21
N ALA A 398 27.58 9.33 21.55
CA ALA A 398 28.33 10.18 20.63
C ALA A 398 27.48 10.74 19.48
N LEU A 399 27.82 11.95 19.05
CA LEU A 399 27.22 12.64 17.91
C LEU A 399 28.03 12.39 16.63
N SER A 400 27.34 12.37 15.49
CA SER A 400 27.98 12.36 14.17
C SER A 400 28.04 13.78 13.61
N LEU A 401 29.23 14.38 13.65
CA LEU A 401 29.48 15.75 13.21
C LEU A 401 30.25 15.76 11.88
N PRO A 402 29.66 16.20 10.75
CA PRO A 402 30.35 16.22 9.46
C PRO A 402 31.44 17.30 9.44
N THR A 403 32.60 17.00 8.85
CA THR A 403 33.75 17.91 8.74
C THR A 403 33.87 18.58 7.36
N ILE A 404 33.05 18.17 6.39
CA ILE A 404 32.98 18.72 5.04
C ILE A 404 31.51 18.84 4.64
N GLY A 405 31.11 20.01 4.15
CA GLY A 405 29.78 20.28 3.60
C GLY A 405 29.60 19.71 2.19
N TRP A 406 28.36 19.56 1.73
CA TRP A 406 28.06 18.98 0.41
C TRP A 406 28.68 19.75 -0.77
N ASN A 407 28.87 21.07 -0.63
CA ASN A 407 29.51 21.93 -1.63
C ASN A 407 31.01 22.13 -1.38
N GLY A 408 31.59 21.36 -0.44
CA GLY A 408 33.02 21.32 -0.17
C GLY A 408 33.53 22.32 0.88
N SER A 409 32.65 23.04 1.58
CA SER A 409 33.10 23.89 2.69
C SER A 409 33.69 23.02 3.81
N SER A 410 34.80 23.46 4.40
CA SER A 410 35.37 22.82 5.59
C SER A 410 34.54 23.18 6.82
N ILE A 411 34.28 22.22 7.69
CA ILE A 411 33.47 22.39 8.91
C ILE A 411 34.30 22.01 10.13
N VAL A 412 34.47 22.98 11.03
CA VAL A 412 35.13 22.80 12.33
C VAL A 412 34.11 22.99 13.43
N TRP A 413 34.09 22.08 14.40
CA TRP A 413 33.11 22.09 15.48
C TRP A 413 33.74 22.58 16.79
N ILE A 414 32.96 23.32 17.57
CA ILE A 414 33.34 23.79 18.91
C ILE A 414 32.17 23.52 19.86
N SER A 415 32.45 22.80 20.94
CA SER A 415 31.48 22.58 22.01
C SER A 415 31.46 23.75 22.99
N GLY A 416 30.27 24.24 23.31
CA GLY A 416 30.06 25.22 24.38
C GLY A 416 30.31 24.66 25.79
N ASN A 417 30.41 23.34 25.93
CA ASN A 417 30.73 22.66 27.19
C ASN A 417 31.57 21.40 26.94
N LYS A 418 32.87 21.59 26.70
CA LYS A 418 33.83 20.52 26.36
C LYS A 418 33.88 19.35 27.35
N PRO A 419 33.75 19.57 28.68
CA PRO A 419 33.67 18.48 29.64
C PRO A 419 32.46 17.55 29.45
N ILE A 420 31.36 18.02 28.84
CA ILE A 420 30.14 17.23 28.60
C ILE A 420 30.11 16.67 27.18
N ILE A 421 30.47 17.46 26.17
CA ILE A 421 30.60 17.00 24.78
C ILE A 421 31.93 17.52 24.21
N SER A 422 32.79 16.63 23.71
CA SER A 422 34.04 17.05 23.03
C SER A 422 33.77 17.81 21.72
N ASP A 423 34.75 18.57 21.24
CA ASP A 423 34.61 19.35 19.99
C ASP A 423 34.28 18.47 18.76
N ASP A 424 34.73 17.23 18.73
CA ASP A 424 34.43 16.26 17.66
C ASP A 424 33.15 15.44 17.91
N GLY A 425 32.44 15.70 19.03
CA GLY A 425 31.19 15.04 19.38
C GLY A 425 31.33 13.56 19.79
N LYS A 426 32.55 13.00 19.80
CA LYS A 426 32.78 11.57 20.07
C LYS A 426 32.75 11.21 21.54
N THR A 427 33.11 12.15 22.41
CA THR A 427 33.02 11.96 23.86
C THR A 427 31.79 12.68 24.35
N VAL A 428 30.83 11.93 24.89
CA VAL A 428 29.68 12.45 25.60
C VAL A 428 29.71 11.94 27.04
N VAL A 429 29.85 12.86 27.99
CA VAL A 429 29.87 12.57 29.42
C VAL A 429 28.51 12.91 29.98
N ARG A 430 27.76 11.87 30.36
CA ARG A 430 26.47 12.04 31.03
C ARG A 430 26.68 12.63 32.44
N PRO A 431 26.00 13.74 32.80
CA PRO A 431 26.14 14.33 34.12
C PRO A 431 25.62 13.38 35.21
N THR A 432 26.27 13.40 36.37
CA THR A 432 25.93 12.55 37.53
C THR A 432 24.88 13.16 38.47
N GLY A 433 24.38 14.37 38.16
CA GLY A 433 23.31 15.03 38.89
C GLY A 433 21.92 14.52 38.49
N THR A 434 20.87 15.21 38.95
CA THR A 434 19.46 14.85 38.66
C THR A 434 18.85 15.66 37.51
N THR A 435 19.66 16.43 36.79
CA THR A 435 19.19 17.35 35.74
C THR A 435 19.99 17.16 34.47
N ASP A 436 19.27 17.16 33.35
CA ASP A 436 19.88 17.16 32.02
C ASP A 436 20.63 18.48 31.76
N ILE A 437 21.68 18.42 30.94
CA ILE A 437 22.47 19.60 30.58
C ILE A 437 22.29 19.91 29.11
N GLN A 438 21.91 21.15 28.80
CA GLN A 438 21.93 21.64 27.43
C GLN A 438 23.34 22.08 27.05
N VAL A 439 23.80 21.63 25.89
CA VAL A 439 25.08 22.00 25.29
C VAL A 439 24.81 22.51 23.89
N THR A 440 25.24 23.74 23.59
CA THR A 440 25.28 24.24 22.22
C THR A 440 26.63 23.90 21.60
N ILE A 441 26.60 23.20 20.47
CA ILE A 441 27.78 22.93 19.64
C ILE A 441 27.68 23.80 18.40
N THR A 442 28.74 24.53 18.10
CA THR A 442 28.78 25.48 16.99
C THR A 442 29.67 24.94 15.89
N ALA A 443 29.10 24.80 14.69
CA ALA A 443 29.86 24.60 13.46
C ALA A 443 30.39 25.94 12.93
N ILE A 444 31.67 25.98 12.59
CA ILE A 444 32.32 27.03 11.82
C ILE A 444 32.54 26.49 10.41
N ILE A 445 31.89 27.11 9.44
CA ILE A 445 31.81 26.64 8.06
C ILE A 445 32.61 27.60 7.19
N MET A 446 33.59 27.08 6.45
CA MET A 446 34.62 27.89 5.80
C MET A 446 34.88 27.45 4.36
N SER A 447 35.05 28.42 3.46
CA SER A 447 35.60 28.21 2.11
C SER A 447 36.45 29.42 1.72
N ASN A 448 37.74 29.22 1.44
CA ASN A 448 38.70 30.25 0.97
C ASN A 448 38.50 31.67 1.54
N GLY A 449 38.40 31.79 2.87
CA GLY A 449 38.27 33.08 3.56
C GLY A 449 36.84 33.59 3.79
N SER A 450 35.82 32.97 3.16
CA SER A 450 34.43 33.14 3.58
C SER A 450 34.13 32.25 4.79
N VAL A 451 33.45 32.79 5.81
CA VAL A 451 33.15 32.09 7.06
C VAL A 451 31.72 32.41 7.51
N ASP A 452 31.01 31.40 7.99
CA ASP A 452 29.74 31.54 8.72
C ASP A 452 29.67 30.46 9.81
N THR A 453 28.72 30.60 10.74
CA THR A 453 28.52 29.66 11.85
C THR A 453 27.08 29.18 11.95
N LYS A 454 26.88 27.98 12.50
CA LYS A 454 25.57 27.41 12.85
C LYS A 454 25.63 26.71 14.19
N GLY A 455 24.78 27.11 15.12
CA GLY A 455 24.65 26.50 16.44
C GLY A 455 23.61 25.38 16.45
N PHE A 456 23.92 24.28 17.14
CA PHE A 456 23.01 23.18 17.43
C PHE A 456 22.96 23.00 18.94
N THR A 457 21.78 23.18 19.54
CA THR A 457 21.59 22.94 20.96
C THR A 457 21.06 21.53 21.17
N VAL A 458 21.79 20.73 21.94
CA VAL A 458 21.41 19.36 22.31
C VAL A 458 21.26 19.23 23.83
N THR A 459 20.43 18.30 24.27
CA THR A 459 20.21 18.02 25.71
C THR A 459 20.84 16.68 26.07
N VAL A 460 21.89 16.68 26.89
CA VAL A 460 22.54 15.46 27.40
C VAL A 460 21.83 14.97 28.65
N LYS A 461 21.35 13.73 28.60
CA LYS A 461 20.65 13.11 29.72
C LYS A 461 21.60 12.76 30.86
N HIS A 462 21.21 13.12 32.08
CA HIS A 462 21.89 12.62 33.28
C HIS A 462 21.83 11.09 33.38
N GLN A 463 22.71 10.50 34.21
CA GLN A 463 22.90 9.05 34.31
C GLN A 463 21.67 8.26 34.76
#